data_AF-A0A8J3HR90-F1
#
_entry.id   AF-A0A8J3HR90-F1
#
_cell.length_a   1.000
_cell.length_b   1.000
_cell.length_c   1.000
_cell.angle_alpha   90.00
_cell.angle_beta   90.00
_cell.angle_gamma   90.00
#
_symmetry.space_group_name_H-M   'P 1'
#
loop_
_entity.id
_entity.type
_entity.pdbx_description
1 polymer ?
#
loop_
_entity_poly.entity_id
_entity_poly.type
_entity_poly.pdbx_seq_one_letter_code
_entity_poly.pdbx_strand_id
1 'polypeptide(L)'
;MPSVPRLAARLAAALAALLSLALLPAPAEAAVTTRPIKIMPLGDSITWGVGSPSTSSYRAALWQRLVAQAGYAVDFVGSQQSGSLPDTDNEGHSGWRIDQIAASATGWLNTYQPDVVLLHIGTNDMNQNYDVANAPARLAALIDQILAARPTATVLVAKIIPALDAGIQSRINTFNAAVPGIVSARGARAKLVDLSVLGSADLADTLHPNDAGYARMAVRWYSGLESVLGDGRDHPLLSTAFETTDTAPTWSDSVAAAVNVGGYCCALTGMEASTRAELAHSGAGALLYSGSDNSATQSYSYARIFAADVPLTSRSVLSYWIYPQQANGTFVGVDLQFSDGSALRDTGAADQYGVRAHPQFQGEGGHLAVNQWNLVRVNLGGLAGRTVTRVDLGFDRPTGTGTFRGYLDDLTLSDEGGTFPGSDLALGRPATGSAACVAAEAPAKAVDGVVSGNSKWCSGVAGATLQVDLGAVRTVRRFVVRHASAGGEILALNTKAYRIEGSTDGTTWTTLVTVTANADGVTTHPVNATARYVRLVVVTPSQTTDTVTRVYSLEAAGA
;
A
#
# COMPACT_ATOMS: atom_id res chain seq x y z
N MET A 1 -45.05 71.35 21.60
CA MET A 1 -46.30 71.03 20.87
C MET A 1 -45.92 70.70 19.42
N PRO A 2 -46.57 69.78 18.70
CA PRO A 2 -46.91 68.41 19.05
C PRO A 2 -46.53 67.41 17.90
N SER A 3 -46.77 66.11 18.15
CA SER A 3 -47.34 65.11 17.21
C SER A 3 -46.64 64.71 15.89
N VAL A 4 -46.16 63.46 15.90
CA VAL A 4 -46.41 62.33 14.94
C VAL A 4 -47.47 62.62 13.84
N PRO A 5 -47.24 62.27 12.56
CA PRO A 5 -47.71 60.97 12.04
C PRO A 5 -46.83 60.21 11.03
N ARG A 6 -47.07 58.88 11.02
CA ARG A 6 -46.68 57.85 10.06
C ARG A 6 -47.27 58.13 8.66
N LEU A 7 -46.58 57.80 7.57
CA LEU A 7 -47.02 56.85 6.52
C LEU A 7 -46.02 56.70 5.35
N ALA A 8 -45.76 55.43 4.98
CA ALA A 8 -45.66 54.86 3.61
C ALA A 8 -44.67 55.48 2.58
N ALA A 9 -43.94 54.73 1.75
CA ALA A 9 -43.88 53.31 1.44
C ALA A 9 -42.63 53.01 0.58
N ARG A 10 -42.08 51.80 0.79
CA ARG A 10 -41.51 50.87 -0.19
C ARG A 10 -40.32 51.26 -1.10
N LEU A 11 -39.33 50.37 -0.96
CA LEU A 11 -38.48 49.72 -1.98
C LEU A 11 -37.04 50.24 -2.20
N ALA A 12 -36.13 49.31 -1.88
CA ALA A 12 -34.92 48.90 -2.60
C ALA A 12 -33.54 49.44 -2.15
N ALA A 13 -32.66 48.45 -1.95
CA ALA A 13 -31.20 48.45 -2.01
C ALA A 13 -30.42 49.02 -0.80
N ALA A 14 -30.24 48.16 0.21
CA ALA A 14 -29.26 48.29 1.29
C ALA A 14 -27.89 47.73 0.81
N LEU A 15 -26.82 48.54 0.90
CA LEU A 15 -25.69 48.43 1.86
C LEU A 15 -24.81 47.16 1.67
N ALA A 16 -23.49 47.16 1.76
CA ALA A 16 -22.59 48.05 2.49
C ALA A 16 -21.13 47.88 1.99
N ALA A 17 -20.35 48.96 2.13
CA ALA A 17 -18.90 48.94 2.12
C ALA A 17 -18.37 48.48 3.50
N LEU A 18 -17.27 47.72 3.54
CA LEU A 18 -16.38 47.62 4.71
C LEU A 18 -15.02 46.98 4.37
N LEU A 19 -13.96 47.73 4.72
CA LEU A 19 -12.64 47.29 5.20
C LEU A 19 -11.77 46.34 4.34
N SER A 20 -10.86 46.93 3.55
CA SER A 20 -9.71 46.25 2.94
C SER A 20 -8.52 46.23 3.90
N LEU A 21 -8.42 45.17 4.70
CA LEU A 21 -7.18 44.79 5.38
C LEU A 21 -6.27 44.13 4.33
N ALA A 22 -5.13 44.73 4.02
CA ALA A 22 -4.17 44.18 3.07
C ALA A 22 -3.63 42.84 3.60
N LEU A 23 -4.12 41.73 3.05
CA LEU A 23 -3.49 40.41 3.18
C LEU A 23 -2.12 40.49 2.50
N LEU A 24 -1.05 40.41 3.27
CA LEU A 24 0.21 39.90 2.73
C LEU A 24 -0.07 38.47 2.27
N PRO A 25 0.25 38.10 1.02
CA PRO A 25 0.08 36.72 0.58
C PRO A 25 0.92 35.83 1.50
N ALA A 26 0.28 34.79 2.04
CA ALA A 26 1.00 33.71 2.70
C ALA A 26 2.13 33.23 1.77
N PRO A 27 3.31 32.85 2.30
CA PRO A 27 4.33 32.24 1.46
C PRO A 27 3.68 31.06 0.76
N ALA A 28 3.70 31.07 -0.57
CA ALA A 28 3.23 29.95 -1.37
C ALA A 28 3.94 28.70 -0.82
N GLU A 29 3.18 27.77 -0.24
CA GLU A 29 3.67 26.43 0.01
C GLU A 29 4.29 25.97 -1.31
N ALA A 30 5.60 25.72 -1.28
CA ALA A 30 6.31 25.22 -2.44
C ALA A 30 5.60 23.94 -2.86
N ALA A 31 4.87 23.98 -3.97
CA ALA A 31 4.34 22.79 -4.61
C ALA A 31 5.52 21.84 -4.79
N VAL A 32 5.50 20.69 -4.11
CA VAL A 32 6.39 19.59 -4.45
C VAL A 32 5.93 19.13 -5.83
N THR A 33 6.49 19.71 -6.88
CA THR A 33 6.26 19.29 -8.25
C THR A 33 6.91 17.91 -8.38
N THR A 34 6.11 16.85 -8.35
CA THR A 34 6.60 15.51 -8.69
C THR A 34 7.12 15.56 -10.14
N ARG A 35 8.40 15.26 -10.33
CA ARG A 35 9.00 15.17 -11.67
C ARG A 35 8.25 14.08 -12.46
N PRO A 36 7.76 14.35 -13.68
CA PRO A 36 7.12 13.33 -14.50
C PRO A 36 8.07 12.15 -14.77
N ILE A 37 7.52 10.93 -14.77
CA ILE A 37 8.28 9.72 -15.10
C ILE A 37 8.49 9.69 -16.60
N LYS A 38 9.75 9.68 -17.03
CA LYS A 38 10.11 9.65 -18.44
C LYS A 38 10.07 8.24 -18.99
N ILE A 39 9.10 7.97 -19.88
CA ILE A 39 8.95 6.67 -20.53
C ILE A 39 9.36 6.81 -21.99
N MET A 40 10.30 5.99 -22.47
CA MET A 40 10.68 5.94 -23.87
C MET A 40 10.06 4.72 -24.56
N PRO A 41 9.02 4.88 -25.40
CA PRO A 41 8.56 3.84 -26.31
C PRO A 41 9.61 3.64 -27.42
N LEU A 42 10.41 2.58 -27.34
CA LEU A 42 11.51 2.30 -28.26
C LEU A 42 11.19 1.08 -29.15
N GLY A 43 11.23 1.26 -30.46
CA GLY A 43 10.97 0.14 -31.37
C GLY A 43 10.89 0.52 -32.84
N ASP A 44 10.09 -0.25 -33.58
CA ASP A 44 9.94 -0.13 -35.03
C ASP A 44 8.59 0.50 -35.45
N SER A 45 8.05 0.11 -36.62
CA SER A 45 6.77 0.58 -37.16
C SER A 45 5.58 0.30 -36.23
N ILE A 46 5.68 -0.73 -35.39
CA ILE A 46 4.65 -1.08 -34.42
C ILE A 46 4.61 -0.04 -33.30
N THR A 47 5.77 0.40 -32.80
CA THR A 47 5.85 1.51 -31.81
C THR A 47 5.46 2.85 -32.43
N TRP A 48 5.84 3.08 -33.70
CA TRP A 48 5.38 4.25 -34.47
C TRP A 48 3.85 4.29 -34.59
N GLY A 49 3.20 3.14 -34.81
CA GLY A 49 1.75 2.99 -34.83
C GLY A 49 1.13 2.62 -36.19
N VAL A 50 1.92 2.05 -37.11
CA VAL A 50 1.42 1.59 -38.42
C VAL A 50 0.32 0.54 -38.23
N GLY A 51 -0.68 0.48 -39.12
CA GLY A 51 -1.83 -0.43 -39.01
C GLY A 51 -3.05 0.15 -38.29
N SER A 52 -2.88 1.27 -37.57
CA SER A 52 -3.97 2.11 -37.05
C SER A 52 -4.12 3.39 -37.87
N PRO A 53 -5.34 3.84 -38.21
CA PRO A 53 -5.57 5.15 -38.83
C PRO A 53 -5.04 6.32 -37.99
N SER A 54 -5.06 6.17 -36.66
CA SER A 54 -4.60 7.21 -35.74
C SER A 54 -3.09 7.35 -35.69
N THR A 55 -2.34 6.30 -36.07
CA THR A 55 -0.89 6.16 -35.82
C THR A 55 -0.48 6.32 -34.35
N SER A 56 -1.40 6.22 -33.40
CA SER A 56 -1.10 6.39 -31.97
C SER A 56 -0.45 5.15 -31.33
N SER A 57 -0.36 4.03 -32.04
CA SER A 57 0.12 2.76 -31.50
C SER A 57 -0.62 2.34 -30.22
N TYR A 58 -0.02 1.47 -29.41
CA TYR A 58 -0.45 1.18 -28.04
C TYR A 58 -0.32 2.42 -27.13
N ARG A 59 0.41 3.46 -27.54
CA ARG A 59 0.73 4.64 -26.71
C ARG A 59 -0.51 5.41 -26.30
N ALA A 60 -1.53 5.55 -27.16
CA ALA A 60 -2.77 6.25 -26.77
C ALA A 60 -3.54 5.51 -25.66
N ALA A 61 -3.77 4.20 -25.83
CA ALA A 61 -4.46 3.39 -24.83
C ALA A 61 -3.61 3.26 -23.54
N LEU A 62 -2.28 3.24 -23.66
CA LEU A 62 -1.39 3.23 -22.52
C LEU A 62 -1.39 4.57 -21.77
N TRP A 63 -1.38 5.70 -22.49
CA TRP A 63 -1.51 7.05 -21.92
C TRP A 63 -2.82 7.18 -21.15
N GLN A 64 -3.94 6.72 -21.73
CA GLN A 64 -5.22 6.73 -21.04
C GLN A 64 -5.16 5.95 -19.72
N ARG A 65 -4.49 4.80 -19.70
CA ARG A 65 -4.32 4.00 -18.48
C ARG A 65 -3.42 4.69 -17.45
N LEU A 66 -2.27 5.18 -17.87
CA LEU A 66 -1.29 5.79 -16.97
C LEU A 66 -1.75 7.14 -16.42
N VAL A 67 -2.19 8.04 -17.30
CA VAL A 67 -2.45 9.43 -16.95
C VAL A 67 -3.92 9.64 -16.61
N ALA A 68 -4.83 9.23 -17.50
CA ALA A 68 -6.25 9.53 -17.33
C ALA A 68 -6.94 8.63 -16.29
N GLN A 69 -6.49 7.38 -16.12
CA GLN A 69 -7.07 6.41 -15.19
C GLN A 69 -6.26 6.31 -13.89
N ALA A 70 -4.95 6.13 -13.98
CA ALA A 70 -4.09 5.92 -12.81
C ALA A 70 -3.46 7.20 -12.24
N GLY A 71 -3.59 8.35 -12.92
CA GLY A 71 -3.14 9.65 -12.40
C GLY A 71 -1.62 9.87 -12.35
N TYR A 72 -0.83 9.04 -13.04
CA TYR A 72 0.62 9.23 -13.10
C TYR A 72 0.99 10.52 -13.85
N ALA A 73 1.96 11.26 -13.33
CA ALA A 73 2.68 12.27 -14.10
C ALA A 73 3.67 11.55 -15.02
N VAL A 74 3.34 11.44 -16.30
CA VAL A 74 4.16 10.77 -17.33
C VAL A 74 4.58 11.77 -18.39
N ASP A 75 5.79 11.58 -18.89
CA ASP A 75 6.40 12.27 -20.03
C ASP A 75 6.86 11.17 -21.00
N PHE A 76 6.19 11.00 -22.14
CA PHE A 76 6.76 10.16 -23.18
C PHE A 76 7.92 10.91 -23.82
N VAL A 77 9.03 10.22 -24.07
CA VAL A 77 10.24 10.85 -24.59
C VAL A 77 10.81 10.10 -25.78
N GLY A 78 11.34 10.86 -26.74
CA GLY A 78 12.03 10.36 -27.91
C GLY A 78 12.10 11.42 -29.02
N SER A 79 12.78 11.11 -30.11
CA SER A 79 12.99 12.02 -31.24
C SER A 79 11.84 12.05 -32.24
N GLN A 80 10.93 11.09 -32.17
CA GLN A 80 9.83 10.92 -33.09
C GLN A 80 8.51 11.40 -32.49
N GLN A 81 7.59 11.84 -33.36
CA GLN A 81 6.24 12.27 -33.00
C GLN A 81 5.22 11.67 -33.96
N SER A 82 4.24 10.94 -33.42
CA SER A 82 3.13 10.38 -34.19
C SER A 82 1.92 10.09 -33.30
N GLY A 83 0.72 10.11 -33.89
CA GLY A 83 -0.52 9.79 -33.18
C GLY A 83 -1.44 10.97 -32.87
N SER A 84 -2.62 10.63 -32.37
CA SER A 84 -3.60 11.52 -31.74
C SER A 84 -3.74 11.15 -30.26
N LEU A 85 -2.92 11.75 -29.41
CA LEU A 85 -2.88 11.60 -27.96
C LEU A 85 -2.20 12.83 -27.34
N PRO A 86 -2.37 13.13 -26.05
CA PRO A 86 -1.81 14.36 -25.45
C PRO A 86 -0.29 14.51 -25.55
N ASP A 87 0.43 13.39 -25.50
CA ASP A 87 1.89 13.36 -25.66
C ASP A 87 2.27 12.37 -26.77
N THR A 88 2.72 12.92 -27.90
CA THR A 88 3.00 12.17 -29.13
C THR A 88 4.42 11.61 -29.21
N ASP A 89 5.28 11.97 -28.28
CA ASP A 89 6.71 11.67 -28.33
C ASP A 89 6.94 10.15 -28.24
N ASN A 90 7.90 9.65 -29.03
CA ASN A 90 8.31 8.25 -29.05
C ASN A 90 9.66 8.06 -29.74
N GLU A 91 10.16 6.83 -29.76
CA GLU A 91 11.36 6.43 -30.47
C GLU A 91 11.06 5.19 -31.36
N GLY A 92 9.95 5.24 -32.10
CA GLY A 92 9.55 4.23 -33.08
C GLY A 92 10.08 4.54 -34.48
N HIS A 93 10.80 3.60 -35.11
CA HIS A 93 11.41 3.80 -36.42
C HIS A 93 10.94 2.74 -37.44
N SER A 94 10.04 3.14 -38.34
CA SER A 94 9.42 2.21 -39.30
C SER A 94 10.45 1.50 -40.18
N GLY A 95 10.40 0.16 -40.21
CA GLY A 95 11.30 -0.69 -40.99
C GLY A 95 12.66 -0.99 -40.35
N TRP A 96 12.97 -0.43 -39.17
CA TRP A 96 14.27 -0.59 -38.54
C TRP A 96 14.39 -1.91 -37.78
N ARG A 97 15.61 -2.44 -37.80
CA ARG A 97 16.06 -3.66 -37.10
C ARG A 97 16.80 -3.33 -35.80
N ILE A 98 17.13 -4.38 -35.04
CA ILE A 98 17.88 -4.26 -33.78
C ILE A 98 19.23 -3.54 -33.98
N ASP A 99 20.00 -3.87 -35.02
CA ASP A 99 21.32 -3.26 -35.30
C ASP A 99 21.22 -1.76 -35.57
N GLN A 100 20.17 -1.33 -36.26
CA GLN A 100 19.96 0.07 -36.61
C GLN A 100 19.50 0.91 -35.40
N ILE A 101 18.65 0.34 -34.54
CA ILE A 101 18.30 0.96 -33.26
C ILE A 101 19.54 1.08 -32.37
N ALA A 102 20.33 0.01 -32.25
CA ALA A 102 21.54 0.00 -31.41
C ALA A 102 22.57 1.06 -31.82
N ALA A 103 22.71 1.33 -33.13
CA ALA A 103 23.62 2.36 -33.65
C ALA A 103 23.30 3.78 -33.14
N SER A 104 22.04 4.07 -32.78
CA SER A 104 21.59 5.40 -32.35
C SER A 104 21.19 5.47 -30.87
N ALA A 105 20.91 4.33 -30.23
CA ALA A 105 20.31 4.25 -28.91
C ALA A 105 21.03 5.08 -27.84
N THR A 106 22.37 5.02 -27.77
CA THR A 106 23.12 5.81 -26.76
C THR A 106 22.90 7.31 -26.90
N GLY A 107 22.79 7.84 -28.12
CA GLY A 107 22.52 9.27 -28.35
C GLY A 107 21.15 9.67 -27.81
N TRP A 108 20.11 8.88 -28.11
CA TRP A 108 18.75 9.12 -27.63
C TRP A 108 18.65 8.98 -26.12
N LEU A 109 19.24 7.93 -25.53
CA LEU A 109 19.22 7.69 -24.09
C LEU A 109 19.90 8.84 -23.32
N ASN A 110 21.00 9.38 -23.84
CA ASN A 110 21.69 10.53 -23.23
C ASN A 110 20.89 11.83 -23.38
N THR A 111 20.21 12.01 -24.51
CA THR A 111 19.43 13.23 -24.80
C THR A 111 18.15 13.27 -23.96
N TYR A 112 17.36 12.20 -24.02
CA TYR A 112 16.01 12.16 -23.45
C TYR A 112 15.97 11.66 -22.02
N GLN A 113 17.02 10.93 -21.61
CA GLN A 113 17.23 10.49 -20.23
C GLN A 113 16.03 9.75 -19.62
N PRO A 114 15.53 8.68 -20.26
CA PRO A 114 14.36 7.97 -19.77
C PRO A 114 14.63 7.30 -18.41
N ASP A 115 13.56 7.21 -17.63
CA ASP A 115 13.48 6.45 -16.38
C ASP A 115 13.00 5.02 -16.68
N VAL A 116 12.19 4.85 -17.74
CA VAL A 116 11.72 3.55 -18.23
C VAL A 116 11.83 3.46 -19.75
N VAL A 117 12.25 2.30 -20.26
CA VAL A 117 12.26 2.00 -21.71
C VAL A 117 11.31 0.84 -22.01
N LEU A 118 10.37 1.05 -22.95
CA LEU A 118 9.50 0.01 -23.48
C LEU A 118 10.10 -0.48 -24.80
N LEU A 119 10.77 -1.63 -24.79
CA LEU A 119 11.51 -2.16 -25.93
C LEU A 119 10.70 -3.21 -26.69
N HIS A 120 10.21 -2.86 -27.89
CA HIS A 120 9.62 -3.78 -28.86
C HIS A 120 10.38 -3.72 -30.18
N ILE A 121 11.30 -4.66 -30.39
CA ILE A 121 12.16 -4.67 -31.58
C ILE A 121 12.51 -6.10 -32.00
N GLY A 122 12.79 -6.29 -33.29
CA GLY A 122 13.16 -7.59 -33.89
C GLY A 122 12.20 -8.05 -34.97
N THR A 123 11.01 -7.44 -35.10
CA THR A 123 10.04 -7.76 -36.17
C THR A 123 10.67 -7.66 -37.55
N ASN A 124 11.44 -6.59 -37.79
CA ASN A 124 12.10 -6.37 -39.07
C ASN A 124 13.29 -7.31 -39.32
N ASP A 125 14.03 -7.73 -38.29
CA ASP A 125 15.04 -8.78 -38.42
C ASP A 125 14.39 -10.08 -38.96
N MET A 126 13.21 -10.42 -38.44
CA MET A 126 12.45 -11.61 -38.86
C MET A 126 11.79 -11.42 -40.24
N ASN A 127 11.19 -10.26 -40.52
CA ASN A 127 10.54 -9.97 -41.79
C ASN A 127 11.54 -9.90 -42.95
N GLN A 128 12.66 -9.20 -42.75
CA GLN A 128 13.71 -9.02 -43.76
C GLN A 128 14.65 -10.23 -43.87
N ASN A 129 14.45 -11.25 -43.03
CA ASN A 129 15.32 -12.43 -42.92
C ASN A 129 16.80 -12.05 -42.73
N TYR A 130 17.04 -11.03 -41.90
CA TYR A 130 18.37 -10.46 -41.71
C TYR A 130 19.03 -11.01 -40.45
N ASP A 131 20.01 -11.90 -40.66
CA ASP A 131 20.86 -12.42 -39.59
C ASP A 131 20.09 -12.92 -38.36
N VAL A 132 19.02 -13.69 -38.64
CA VAL A 132 18.02 -14.14 -37.67
C VAL A 132 18.66 -14.97 -36.55
N ALA A 133 19.70 -15.76 -36.89
CA ALA A 133 20.42 -16.59 -35.92
C ALA A 133 21.10 -15.78 -34.81
N ASN A 134 21.56 -14.56 -35.12
CA ASN A 134 22.26 -13.70 -34.15
C ASN A 134 21.36 -12.58 -33.59
N ALA A 135 20.11 -12.44 -34.05
CA ALA A 135 19.17 -11.45 -33.55
C ALA A 135 18.97 -11.52 -32.01
N PRO A 136 18.86 -12.70 -31.36
CA PRO A 136 18.80 -12.78 -29.90
C PRO A 136 20.04 -12.20 -29.20
N ALA A 137 21.24 -12.43 -29.74
CA ALA A 137 22.47 -11.86 -29.20
C ALA A 137 22.53 -10.34 -29.39
N ARG A 138 22.03 -9.81 -30.51
CA ARG A 138 21.90 -8.36 -30.72
C ARG A 138 20.89 -7.72 -29.75
N LEU A 139 19.75 -8.38 -29.49
CA LEU A 139 18.79 -7.90 -28.49
C LEU A 139 19.44 -7.84 -27.10
N ALA A 140 20.15 -8.90 -26.72
CA ALA A 140 20.88 -8.99 -25.46
C ALA A 140 21.87 -7.82 -25.31
N ALA A 141 22.69 -7.55 -26.33
CA ALA A 141 23.64 -6.45 -26.35
C ALA A 141 22.95 -5.06 -26.31
N LEU A 142 21.81 -4.89 -26.97
CA LEU A 142 21.03 -3.65 -26.92
C LEU A 142 20.48 -3.37 -25.51
N ILE A 143 19.98 -4.40 -24.82
CA ILE A 143 19.51 -4.23 -23.43
C ILE A 143 20.70 -3.83 -22.53
N ASP A 144 21.86 -4.46 -22.70
CA ASP A 144 23.07 -4.12 -21.95
C ASP A 144 23.52 -2.68 -22.22
N GLN A 145 23.45 -2.23 -23.48
CA GLN A 145 23.73 -0.85 -23.88
C GLN A 145 22.76 0.14 -23.21
N ILE A 146 21.47 -0.19 -23.13
CA ILE A 146 20.47 0.64 -22.44
C ILE A 146 20.77 0.73 -20.95
N LEU A 147 20.99 -0.41 -20.29
CA LEU A 147 21.26 -0.49 -18.85
C LEU A 147 22.60 0.15 -18.45
N ALA A 148 23.57 0.20 -19.37
CA ALA A 148 24.84 0.90 -19.19
C ALA A 148 24.69 2.42 -19.34
N ALA A 149 23.96 2.87 -20.37
CA ALA A 149 23.73 4.31 -20.61
C ALA A 149 22.80 4.92 -19.55
N ARG A 150 21.84 4.15 -19.04
CA ARG A 150 20.89 4.54 -17.99
C ARG A 150 20.92 3.57 -16.80
N PRO A 151 21.91 3.69 -15.89
CA PRO A 151 22.08 2.75 -14.78
C PRO A 151 20.88 2.64 -13.84
N THR A 152 20.06 3.69 -13.74
CA THR A 152 18.87 3.74 -12.88
C THR A 152 17.57 3.41 -13.62
N ALA A 153 17.60 3.24 -14.96
CA ALA A 153 16.40 2.96 -15.72
C ALA A 153 16.01 1.48 -15.65
N THR A 154 14.71 1.22 -15.77
CA THR A 154 14.18 -0.13 -15.98
C THR A 154 13.84 -0.32 -17.46
N VAL A 155 14.14 -1.50 -18.00
CA VAL A 155 13.84 -1.86 -19.39
C VAL A 155 12.78 -2.96 -19.40
N LEU A 156 11.62 -2.68 -19.98
CA LEU A 156 10.61 -3.71 -20.25
C LEU A 156 10.79 -4.19 -21.68
N VAL A 157 11.08 -5.47 -21.85
CA VAL A 157 11.42 -6.09 -23.13
C VAL A 157 10.28 -6.99 -23.56
N ALA A 158 9.75 -6.74 -24.76
CA ALA A 158 8.66 -7.51 -25.30
C ALA A 158 9.14 -8.81 -25.98
N LYS A 159 8.42 -9.92 -25.76
CA LYS A 159 8.25 -10.90 -26.84
C LYS A 159 7.46 -10.21 -27.94
N ILE A 160 7.95 -10.25 -29.18
CA ILE A 160 7.31 -9.55 -30.29
C ILE A 160 6.00 -10.23 -30.70
N ILE A 161 5.08 -9.43 -31.23
CA ILE A 161 3.76 -9.89 -31.70
C ILE A 161 3.88 -10.92 -32.84
N PRO A 162 2.84 -11.74 -33.11
CA PRO A 162 2.84 -12.65 -34.25
C PRO A 162 2.74 -11.93 -35.60
N ALA A 163 3.09 -12.65 -36.67
CA ALA A 163 2.89 -12.27 -38.07
C ALA A 163 1.95 -13.27 -38.76
N LEU A 164 1.21 -12.81 -39.78
CA LEU A 164 0.31 -13.69 -40.54
C LEU A 164 1.04 -14.61 -41.52
N ASP A 165 2.25 -14.23 -41.96
CA ASP A 165 3.08 -15.07 -42.83
C ASP A 165 3.77 -16.17 -42.02
N ALA A 166 3.60 -17.42 -42.44
CA ALA A 166 4.10 -18.59 -41.71
C ALA A 166 5.64 -18.63 -41.62
N GLY A 167 6.34 -18.15 -42.65
CA GLY A 167 7.80 -18.09 -42.68
C GLY A 167 8.33 -17.07 -41.67
N ILE A 168 7.72 -15.88 -41.63
CA ILE A 168 8.03 -14.85 -40.64
C ILE A 168 7.68 -15.35 -39.23
N GLN A 169 6.49 -15.94 -39.05
CA GLN A 169 6.04 -16.47 -37.75
C GLN A 169 6.97 -17.54 -37.19
N SER A 170 7.49 -18.44 -38.03
CA SER A 170 8.46 -19.47 -37.60
C SER A 170 9.74 -18.84 -37.04
N ARG A 171 10.23 -17.77 -37.68
CA ARG A 171 11.40 -17.02 -37.21
C ARG A 171 11.09 -16.25 -35.92
N ILE A 172 9.92 -15.61 -35.84
CA ILE A 172 9.41 -14.96 -34.62
C ILE A 172 9.35 -15.94 -33.44
N ASN A 173 8.82 -17.16 -33.64
CA ASN A 173 8.74 -18.18 -32.59
C ASN A 173 10.13 -18.53 -32.05
N THR A 174 11.10 -18.69 -32.94
CA THR A 174 12.50 -18.98 -32.58
C THR A 174 13.11 -17.82 -31.79
N PHE A 175 12.92 -16.59 -32.25
CA PHE A 175 13.38 -15.39 -31.56
C PHE A 175 12.74 -15.23 -30.18
N ASN A 176 11.41 -15.31 -30.10
CA ASN A 176 10.63 -15.17 -28.86
C ASN A 176 10.93 -16.25 -27.82
N ALA A 177 11.37 -17.44 -28.23
CA ALA A 177 11.80 -18.49 -27.31
C ALA A 177 13.08 -18.11 -26.54
N ALA A 178 13.94 -17.27 -27.12
CA ALA A 178 15.17 -16.82 -26.47
C ALA A 178 14.97 -15.63 -25.52
N VAL A 179 13.94 -14.80 -25.76
CA VAL A 179 13.72 -13.52 -25.04
C VAL A 179 13.61 -13.70 -23.52
N PRO A 180 12.86 -14.67 -22.96
CA PRO A 180 12.76 -14.83 -21.50
C PRO A 180 14.12 -15.07 -20.83
N GLY A 181 14.98 -15.91 -21.43
CA GLY A 181 16.33 -16.18 -20.92
C GLY A 181 17.28 -14.99 -21.05
N ILE A 182 17.12 -14.18 -22.10
CA ILE A 182 17.87 -12.93 -22.26
C ILE A 182 17.49 -11.94 -21.15
N VAL A 183 16.20 -11.76 -20.90
CA VAL A 183 15.70 -10.82 -19.89
C VAL A 183 16.11 -11.26 -18.48
N SER A 184 15.89 -12.53 -18.13
CA SER A 184 16.19 -13.03 -16.78
C SER A 184 17.67 -12.92 -16.41
N ALA A 185 18.57 -13.08 -17.38
CA ALA A 185 20.01 -12.91 -17.18
C ALA A 185 20.44 -11.50 -16.77
N ARG A 186 19.57 -10.49 -16.88
CA ARG A 186 19.84 -9.06 -16.58
C ARG A 186 19.19 -8.58 -15.27
N GLY A 187 18.60 -9.51 -14.50
CA GLY A 187 18.10 -9.27 -13.15
C GLY A 187 16.92 -8.30 -13.10
N ALA A 188 16.69 -7.69 -11.93
CA ALA A 188 15.49 -6.92 -11.63
C ALA A 188 15.24 -5.69 -12.53
N ARG A 189 16.28 -5.18 -13.20
CA ARG A 189 16.19 -3.99 -14.08
C ARG A 189 15.74 -4.31 -15.51
N ALA A 190 15.63 -5.59 -15.87
CA ALA A 190 15.05 -6.02 -17.14
C ALA A 190 13.79 -6.86 -16.85
N LYS A 191 12.65 -6.49 -17.44
CA LYS A 191 11.37 -7.17 -17.21
C LYS A 191 10.76 -7.64 -18.52
N LEU A 192 10.16 -8.82 -18.50
CA LEU A 192 9.55 -9.42 -19.68
C LEU A 192 8.11 -8.93 -19.83
N VAL A 193 7.72 -8.56 -21.05
CA VAL A 193 6.31 -8.35 -21.42
C VAL A 193 5.97 -9.30 -22.56
N ASP A 194 4.96 -10.14 -22.38
CA ASP A 194 4.54 -11.06 -23.44
C ASP A 194 3.49 -10.44 -24.36
N LEU A 195 3.91 -9.97 -25.54
CA LEU A 195 3.00 -9.51 -26.59
C LEU A 195 2.76 -10.58 -27.68
N SER A 196 3.38 -11.76 -27.57
CA SER A 196 3.13 -12.87 -28.51
C SER A 196 1.73 -13.48 -28.38
N VAL A 197 0.98 -13.05 -27.36
CA VAL A 197 -0.39 -13.48 -27.06
C VAL A 197 -1.47 -12.85 -27.95
N LEU A 198 -1.11 -11.91 -28.83
CA LEU A 198 -2.04 -11.35 -29.81
C LEU A 198 -2.48 -12.44 -30.81
N GLY A 199 -3.69 -12.33 -31.33
CA GLY A 199 -4.23 -13.23 -32.35
C GLY A 199 -4.24 -12.60 -33.75
N SER A 200 -4.57 -13.40 -34.77
CA SER A 200 -4.70 -12.90 -36.14
C SER A 200 -5.76 -11.80 -36.30
N ALA A 201 -6.83 -11.84 -35.49
CA ALA A 201 -7.87 -10.82 -35.46
C ALA A 201 -7.39 -9.46 -34.90
N ASP A 202 -6.24 -9.44 -34.23
CA ASP A 202 -5.64 -8.23 -33.68
C ASP A 202 -4.71 -7.52 -34.69
N LEU A 203 -4.56 -8.07 -35.91
CA LEU A 203 -3.68 -7.53 -36.96
C LEU A 203 -4.47 -6.83 -38.07
N ALA A 204 -3.92 -5.75 -38.60
CA ALA A 204 -4.43 -5.00 -39.75
C ALA A 204 -3.83 -5.53 -41.07
N ASP A 205 -2.59 -6.02 -41.01
CA ASP A 205 -1.88 -6.64 -42.12
C ASP A 205 -0.97 -7.78 -41.61
N THR A 206 -0.01 -8.23 -42.41
CA THR A 206 0.91 -9.32 -42.04
C THR A 206 1.73 -9.05 -40.77
N LEU A 207 2.02 -7.78 -40.44
CA LEU A 207 3.00 -7.40 -39.41
C LEU A 207 2.45 -6.42 -38.37
N HIS A 208 1.40 -5.68 -38.69
CA HIS A 208 0.99 -4.53 -37.88
C HIS A 208 -0.34 -4.79 -37.15
N PRO A 209 -0.44 -4.43 -35.86
CA PRO A 209 -1.71 -4.45 -35.14
C PRO A 209 -2.74 -3.49 -35.74
N ASN A 210 -4.01 -3.87 -35.63
CA ASN A 210 -5.12 -2.93 -35.74
C ASN A 210 -5.37 -2.25 -34.37
N ASP A 211 -6.38 -1.38 -34.29
CA ASP A 211 -6.71 -0.65 -33.05
C ASP A 211 -6.98 -1.57 -31.85
N ALA A 212 -7.62 -2.73 -32.07
CA ALA A 212 -7.88 -3.70 -31.00
C ALA A 212 -6.58 -4.38 -30.54
N GLY A 213 -5.69 -4.73 -31.46
CA GLY A 213 -4.37 -5.26 -31.13
C GLY A 213 -3.52 -4.27 -30.35
N TYR A 214 -3.49 -3.01 -30.75
CA TYR A 214 -2.80 -1.96 -29.99
C TYR A 214 -3.39 -1.75 -28.59
N ALA A 215 -4.71 -1.81 -28.44
CA ALA A 215 -5.34 -1.75 -27.12
C ALA A 215 -4.95 -2.93 -26.21
N ARG A 216 -4.81 -4.15 -26.76
CA ARG A 216 -4.31 -5.32 -26.01
C ARG A 216 -2.83 -5.19 -25.65
N MET A 217 -2.01 -4.69 -26.56
CA MET A 217 -0.61 -4.39 -26.26
C MET A 217 -0.50 -3.39 -25.11
N ALA A 218 -1.32 -2.34 -25.11
CA ALA A 218 -1.34 -1.35 -24.03
C ALA A 218 -1.66 -1.97 -22.66
N VAL A 219 -2.57 -2.95 -22.59
CA VAL A 219 -2.85 -3.69 -21.33
C VAL A 219 -1.61 -4.42 -20.82
N ARG A 220 -0.88 -5.09 -21.72
CA ARG A 220 0.31 -5.85 -21.35
C ARG A 220 1.47 -4.95 -20.95
N TRP A 221 1.67 -3.85 -21.67
CA TRP A 221 2.64 -2.82 -21.29
C TRP A 221 2.31 -2.19 -19.95
N TYR A 222 1.04 -1.83 -19.72
CA TYR A 222 0.59 -1.27 -18.45
C TYR A 222 0.83 -2.25 -17.29
N SER A 223 0.49 -3.53 -17.44
CA SER A 223 0.76 -4.57 -16.43
C SER A 223 2.26 -4.73 -16.15
N GLY A 224 3.12 -4.66 -17.17
CA GLY A 224 4.57 -4.66 -16.97
C GLY A 224 5.05 -3.40 -16.24
N LEU A 225 4.50 -2.24 -16.59
CA LEU A 225 4.85 -0.93 -16.05
C LEU A 225 4.39 -0.73 -14.60
N GLU A 226 3.27 -1.30 -14.18
CA GLU A 226 2.83 -1.27 -12.78
C GLU A 226 3.90 -1.81 -11.83
N SER A 227 4.66 -2.82 -12.26
CA SER A 227 5.76 -3.36 -11.47
C SER A 227 7.00 -2.45 -11.40
N VAL A 228 7.00 -1.33 -12.14
CA VAL A 228 8.16 -0.43 -12.35
C VAL A 228 7.89 1.01 -11.90
N LEU A 229 6.66 1.50 -12.08
CA LEU A 229 6.24 2.89 -11.89
C LEU A 229 5.62 3.17 -10.51
N GLY A 230 6.20 2.75 -9.37
CA GLY A 230 5.75 3.38 -8.12
C GLY A 230 5.78 4.92 -8.30
N ASP A 231 4.74 5.75 -8.09
CA ASP A 231 3.75 5.75 -7.02
C ASP A 231 2.49 6.60 -7.37
N GLY A 232 1.29 6.00 -7.39
CA GLY A 232 0.00 6.71 -7.25
C GLY A 232 -0.95 6.05 -6.23
N ARG A 233 -0.40 5.37 -5.23
CA ARG A 233 -0.59 3.92 -4.99
C ARG A 233 -1.89 3.45 -4.26
N ASP A 234 -2.43 2.31 -4.68
CA ASP A 234 -3.13 1.29 -3.84
C ASP A 234 -2.73 -0.09 -4.42
N HIS A 235 -1.55 -0.66 -4.08
CA HIS A 235 -1.12 -2.04 -4.45
C HIS A 235 0.08 -2.55 -3.59
N PRO A 236 0.31 -3.88 -3.48
CA PRO A 236 1.43 -4.44 -2.73
C PRO A 236 2.80 -4.28 -3.42
N LEU A 237 3.77 -3.69 -2.70
CA LEU A 237 5.20 -3.60 -3.01
C LEU A 237 5.96 -4.91 -2.76
N LEU A 238 5.45 -5.73 -1.83
CA LEU A 238 5.83 -7.12 -1.58
C LEU A 238 4.54 -7.85 -1.19
N SER A 239 4.23 -9.00 -1.77
CA SER A 239 3.09 -9.82 -1.34
C SER A 239 3.37 -11.30 -1.53
N THR A 240 2.87 -12.10 -0.59
CA THR A 240 2.94 -13.56 -0.61
C THR A 240 1.82 -14.14 0.26
N ALA A 241 1.08 -15.10 -0.30
CA ALA A 241 0.23 -16.04 0.44
C ALA A 241 0.97 -17.37 0.67
N PHE A 242 2.29 -17.40 0.43
CA PHE A 242 3.15 -18.57 0.60
C PHE A 242 2.76 -19.76 -0.29
N GLU A 243 2.16 -19.45 -1.44
CA GLU A 243 1.78 -20.45 -2.43
C GLU A 243 2.96 -20.88 -3.30
N THR A 244 2.83 -22.05 -3.92
CA THR A 244 3.85 -22.57 -4.85
C THR A 244 4.12 -21.65 -6.05
N THR A 245 3.16 -20.80 -6.41
CA THR A 245 3.27 -19.80 -7.48
C THR A 245 3.79 -18.45 -7.00
N ASP A 246 3.86 -18.23 -5.69
CA ASP A 246 4.33 -16.98 -5.12
C ASP A 246 5.86 -16.94 -5.08
N THR A 247 6.40 -15.78 -4.75
CA THR A 247 7.83 -15.67 -4.45
C THR A 247 8.11 -16.46 -3.18
N ALA A 248 8.90 -17.53 -3.29
CA ALA A 248 9.28 -18.33 -2.13
C ALA A 248 10.15 -17.52 -1.14
N PRO A 249 10.06 -17.77 0.17
CA PRO A 249 10.96 -17.20 1.16
C PRO A 249 12.43 -17.38 0.77
N THR A 250 13.22 -16.32 0.94
CA THR A 250 14.67 -16.37 0.72
C THR A 250 15.34 -17.28 1.73
N TRP A 251 14.77 -17.36 2.94
CA TRP A 251 15.26 -18.20 4.02
C TRP A 251 14.13 -19.04 4.62
N SER A 252 14.52 -20.22 5.08
CA SER A 252 13.68 -21.19 5.78
C SER A 252 14.42 -21.59 7.05
N ASP A 253 13.73 -21.59 8.19
CA ASP A 253 14.25 -22.02 9.51
C ASP A 253 15.61 -21.40 9.87
N SER A 254 15.73 -20.09 9.58
CA SER A 254 17.00 -19.37 9.61
C SER A 254 16.94 -18.20 10.59
N VAL A 255 17.41 -18.42 11.81
CA VAL A 255 17.40 -17.41 12.88
C VAL A 255 18.52 -16.39 12.69
N ALA A 256 18.18 -15.10 12.73
CA ALA A 256 19.14 -13.99 12.74
C ALA A 256 19.71 -13.73 14.14
N ALA A 257 18.85 -13.78 15.17
CA ALA A 257 19.22 -13.60 16.56
C ALA A 257 18.23 -14.33 17.46
N ALA A 258 18.72 -14.95 18.54
CA ALA A 258 17.87 -15.54 19.56
C ALA A 258 18.55 -15.55 20.94
N VAL A 259 17.73 -15.42 21.97
CA VAL A 259 18.09 -15.58 23.38
C VAL A 259 17.00 -16.38 24.06
N ASN A 260 17.38 -17.45 24.77
CA ASN A 260 16.48 -18.29 25.57
C ASN A 260 15.30 -18.93 24.81
N VAL A 261 15.34 -18.99 23.47
CA VAL A 261 14.35 -19.69 22.65
C VAL A 261 14.94 -21.01 22.14
N GLY A 262 14.26 -22.12 22.44
CA GLY A 262 14.55 -23.45 21.89
C GLY A 262 13.53 -23.88 20.85
N GLY A 263 13.65 -25.13 20.38
CA GLY A 263 12.69 -25.72 19.44
C GLY A 263 11.38 -26.13 20.10
N TYR A 264 10.32 -26.23 19.29
CA TYR A 264 8.98 -26.60 19.75
C TYR A 264 8.90 -28.04 20.31
N CYS A 265 9.59 -29.00 19.68
CA CYS A 265 9.66 -30.39 20.13
C CYS A 265 10.85 -31.17 19.51
N CYS A 266 10.99 -32.46 19.85
CA CYS A 266 11.68 -33.48 19.05
C CYS A 266 13.05 -33.08 18.44
N ALA A 267 14.04 -32.79 19.30
CA ALA A 267 15.43 -32.46 18.95
C ALA A 267 15.66 -31.14 18.20
N LEU A 268 14.62 -30.32 17.97
CA LEU A 268 14.79 -28.96 17.45
C LEU A 268 15.49 -28.07 18.48
N THR A 269 16.46 -27.28 18.02
CA THR A 269 17.32 -26.47 18.90
C THR A 269 16.98 -24.98 18.89
N GLY A 270 16.10 -24.53 18.02
CA GLY A 270 15.70 -23.13 17.89
C GLY A 270 14.35 -22.97 17.20
N MET A 271 13.95 -21.71 17.00
CA MET A 271 12.70 -21.35 16.34
C MET A 271 12.68 -21.81 14.88
N GLU A 272 11.55 -22.39 14.46
CA GLU A 272 11.25 -22.69 13.06
C GLU A 272 10.44 -21.56 12.43
N ALA A 273 10.68 -21.30 11.15
CA ALA A 273 9.93 -20.36 10.34
C ALA A 273 10.04 -20.77 8.86
N SER A 274 9.05 -21.51 8.37
CA SER A 274 9.10 -22.08 7.02
C SER A 274 7.72 -22.46 6.49
N THR A 275 7.59 -22.52 5.17
CA THR A 275 6.30 -22.76 4.51
C THR A 275 5.79 -24.18 4.78
N ARG A 276 4.49 -24.31 4.99
CA ARG A 276 3.77 -25.56 5.23
C ARG A 276 2.44 -25.53 4.48
N ALA A 277 1.98 -26.70 4.04
CA ALA A 277 0.64 -26.90 3.50
C ALA A 277 -0.25 -27.60 4.53
N GLU A 278 -0.43 -26.94 5.69
CA GLU A 278 -1.15 -27.49 6.84
C GLU A 278 -2.41 -26.66 7.17
N LEU A 279 -2.21 -25.37 7.48
CA LEU A 279 -3.28 -24.44 7.83
C LEU A 279 -2.97 -23.07 7.23
N ALA A 280 -3.79 -22.65 6.29
CA ALA A 280 -3.68 -21.37 5.59
C ALA A 280 -4.90 -20.48 5.87
N HIS A 281 -4.71 -19.17 5.75
CA HIS A 281 -5.80 -18.19 5.77
C HIS A 281 -6.45 -18.12 4.39
N SER A 282 -5.61 -18.02 3.36
CA SER A 282 -6.00 -18.08 1.97
C SER A 282 -5.17 -19.14 1.23
N GLY A 283 -5.71 -19.70 0.15
CA GLY A 283 -4.99 -20.74 -0.61
C GLY A 283 -4.73 -22.03 0.17
N ALA A 284 -3.54 -22.61 0.00
CA ALA A 284 -3.10 -23.88 0.54
C ALA A 284 -1.80 -23.80 1.36
N GLY A 285 -1.01 -22.73 1.22
CA GLY A 285 0.26 -22.53 1.91
C GLY A 285 0.18 -21.49 3.03
N ALA A 286 1.01 -21.65 4.06
CA ALA A 286 1.28 -20.59 5.04
C ALA A 286 2.68 -20.78 5.62
N LEU A 287 3.24 -19.73 6.21
CA LEU A 287 4.49 -19.82 6.95
C LEU A 287 4.19 -20.29 8.39
N LEU A 288 4.59 -21.51 8.72
CA LEU A 288 4.58 -21.99 10.12
C LEU A 288 5.65 -21.25 10.90
N TYR A 289 5.33 -20.87 12.15
CA TYR A 289 6.33 -20.56 13.17
C TYR A 289 6.16 -21.45 14.39
N SER A 290 7.27 -21.83 15.01
CA SER A 290 7.25 -22.67 16.21
C SER A 290 8.49 -22.45 17.08
N GLY A 291 8.37 -22.65 18.39
CA GLY A 291 9.49 -22.64 19.32
C GLY A 291 9.09 -22.88 20.77
N SER A 292 10.06 -22.75 21.67
CA SER A 292 9.87 -22.85 23.12
C SER A 292 10.58 -21.72 23.85
N ASP A 293 9.84 -20.96 24.64
CA ASP A 293 10.36 -19.98 25.59
C ASP A 293 10.93 -20.71 26.82
N ASN A 294 12.24 -20.63 27.02
CA ASN A 294 12.95 -21.39 28.05
C ASN A 294 13.38 -20.51 29.25
N SER A 295 12.93 -19.26 29.34
CA SER A 295 13.36 -18.35 30.42
C SER A 295 12.23 -17.49 30.95
N ALA A 296 12.03 -17.54 32.27
CA ALA A 296 11.07 -16.72 32.99
C ALA A 296 11.36 -15.20 32.97
N THR A 297 12.47 -14.74 32.37
CA THR A 297 12.97 -13.36 32.50
C THR A 297 13.14 -12.55 31.21
N GLN A 298 13.44 -13.19 30.08
CA GLN A 298 13.40 -12.60 28.74
C GLN A 298 13.74 -13.70 27.73
N SER A 299 12.93 -13.81 26.68
CA SER A 299 13.21 -14.68 25.54
C SER A 299 12.83 -13.98 24.26
N TYR A 300 13.71 -14.05 23.25
CA TYR A 300 13.40 -13.55 21.92
C TYR A 300 14.07 -14.40 20.84
N SER A 301 13.47 -14.43 19.66
CA SER A 301 14.04 -15.05 18.46
C SER A 301 13.48 -14.39 17.22
N TYR A 302 14.34 -14.04 16.27
CA TYR A 302 13.95 -13.40 15.01
C TYR A 302 14.41 -14.26 13.84
N ALA A 303 13.47 -14.89 13.15
CA ALA A 303 13.73 -15.73 11.99
C ALA A 303 13.63 -14.91 10.69
N ARG A 304 14.61 -15.08 9.80
CA ARG A 304 14.67 -14.40 8.50
C ARG A 304 13.70 -15.07 7.54
N ILE A 305 12.93 -14.28 6.79
CA ILE A 305 11.97 -14.79 5.80
C ILE A 305 12.37 -14.35 4.39
N PHE A 306 12.41 -13.04 4.12
CA PHE A 306 12.68 -12.49 2.78
C PHE A 306 13.82 -11.48 2.78
N ALA A 307 14.68 -11.56 1.76
CA ALA A 307 15.46 -10.39 1.34
C ALA A 307 14.51 -9.44 0.62
N ALA A 308 14.65 -8.13 0.86
CA ALA A 308 13.78 -7.12 0.29
C ALA A 308 14.60 -5.91 -0.20
N ASP A 309 13.98 -5.11 -1.06
CA ASP A 309 14.46 -3.78 -1.46
C ASP A 309 13.24 -2.89 -1.70
N VAL A 310 12.52 -2.58 -0.62
CA VAL A 310 11.21 -1.90 -0.68
C VAL A 310 11.32 -0.50 -0.07
N PRO A 311 11.31 0.58 -0.87
CA PRO A 311 11.29 1.94 -0.35
C PRO A 311 9.91 2.29 0.24
N LEU A 312 9.92 2.83 1.46
CA LEU A 312 8.73 3.28 2.16
C LEU A 312 8.38 4.72 1.80
N THR A 313 7.08 5.00 1.73
CA THR A 313 6.51 6.34 1.58
C THR A 313 5.60 6.66 2.76
N SER A 314 5.03 7.87 2.77
CA SER A 314 4.05 8.30 3.79
C SER A 314 2.73 7.52 3.77
N ARG A 315 2.52 6.69 2.76
CA ARG A 315 1.32 5.88 2.52
C ARG A 315 1.57 4.38 2.71
N SER A 316 2.80 3.98 3.07
CA SER A 316 3.17 2.57 3.18
C SER A 316 2.53 1.88 4.38
N VAL A 317 2.14 0.62 4.15
CA VAL A 317 1.42 -0.24 5.06
C VAL A 317 2.05 -1.62 5.06
N LEU A 318 2.26 -2.20 6.23
CA LEU A 318 2.47 -3.64 6.38
C LEU A 318 1.13 -4.28 6.73
N SER A 319 0.78 -5.41 6.12
CA SER A 319 -0.42 -6.19 6.39
C SER A 319 -0.07 -7.67 6.40
N TYR A 320 -0.65 -8.44 7.31
CA TYR A 320 -0.53 -9.90 7.32
C TYR A 320 -1.62 -10.52 8.20
N TRP A 321 -1.92 -11.80 7.97
CA TRP A 321 -2.76 -12.60 8.85
C TRP A 321 -1.89 -13.51 9.72
N ILE A 322 -2.23 -13.62 11.02
CA ILE A 322 -1.51 -14.47 11.98
C ILE A 322 -2.48 -15.36 12.77
N TYR A 323 -2.13 -16.64 12.91
CA TYR A 323 -2.90 -17.66 13.62
C TYR A 323 -2.07 -18.22 14.79
N PRO A 324 -2.14 -17.61 16.00
CA PRO A 324 -1.47 -18.17 17.18
C PRO A 324 -2.24 -19.38 17.71
N GLN A 325 -1.56 -20.51 17.99
CA GLN A 325 -2.20 -21.73 18.51
C GLN A 325 -2.21 -21.83 20.04
N GLN A 326 -1.38 -21.03 20.71
CA GLN A 326 -1.32 -20.91 22.17
C GLN A 326 -1.15 -19.44 22.57
N ALA A 327 -1.38 -19.13 23.85
CA ALA A 327 -1.18 -17.79 24.38
C ALA A 327 0.26 -17.26 24.15
N ASN A 328 1.29 -18.11 24.25
CA ASN A 328 2.65 -17.67 23.94
C ASN A 328 2.84 -17.31 22.45
N GLY A 329 2.02 -17.88 21.55
CA GLY A 329 2.03 -17.56 20.12
C GLY A 329 1.52 -16.16 19.81
N THR A 330 0.86 -15.46 20.73
CA THR A 330 0.45 -14.06 20.52
C THR A 330 1.62 -13.08 20.66
N PHE A 331 2.75 -13.51 21.25
CA PHE A 331 3.99 -12.72 21.38
C PHE A 331 4.86 -12.83 20.12
N VAL A 332 4.22 -12.94 18.95
CA VAL A 332 4.85 -13.10 17.63
C VAL A 332 4.36 -12.00 16.69
N GLY A 333 5.26 -11.47 15.86
CA GLY A 333 4.91 -10.45 14.88
C GLY A 333 5.95 -10.31 13.76
N VAL A 334 5.54 -9.74 12.64
CA VAL A 334 6.45 -9.44 11.52
C VAL A 334 7.29 -8.22 11.87
N ASP A 335 8.59 -8.30 11.64
CA ASP A 335 9.54 -7.22 11.82
C ASP A 335 10.25 -6.91 10.48
N LEU A 336 10.65 -5.65 10.30
CA LEU A 336 11.32 -5.17 9.10
C LEU A 336 12.68 -4.59 9.46
N GLN A 337 13.72 -4.98 8.72
CA GLN A 337 15.05 -4.39 8.83
C GLN A 337 15.23 -3.32 7.75
N PHE A 338 15.79 -2.18 8.13
CA PHE A 338 15.98 -1.05 7.22
C PHE A 338 17.43 -0.89 6.78
N SER A 339 17.63 -0.22 5.64
CA SER A 339 18.95 0.08 5.07
C SER A 339 19.84 0.96 5.97
N ASP A 340 19.25 1.69 6.92
CA ASP A 340 19.96 2.48 7.94
C ASP A 340 20.41 1.65 9.15
N GLY A 341 20.15 0.33 9.15
CA GLY A 341 20.50 -0.60 10.21
C GLY A 341 19.50 -0.68 11.37
N SER A 342 18.43 0.12 11.36
CA SER A 342 17.36 0.05 12.36
C SER A 342 16.31 -1.02 12.02
N ALA A 343 15.44 -1.34 12.98
CA ALA A 343 14.37 -2.33 12.83
C ALA A 343 13.00 -1.76 13.21
N LEU A 344 11.92 -2.28 12.60
CA LEU A 344 10.53 -1.85 12.83
C LEU A 344 10.17 -1.86 14.31
N ARG A 345 10.58 -2.91 15.03
CA ARG A 345 10.39 -3.06 16.48
C ARG A 345 10.86 -1.86 17.32
N ASP A 346 11.85 -1.12 16.84
CA ASP A 346 12.48 0.01 17.54
C ASP A 346 11.93 1.38 17.11
N THR A 347 11.00 1.42 16.15
CA THR A 347 10.53 2.68 15.55
C THR A 347 9.35 3.34 16.26
N GLY A 348 8.63 2.57 17.08
CA GLY A 348 7.37 3.02 17.68
C GLY A 348 6.16 3.00 16.72
N ALA A 349 6.33 2.57 15.47
CA ALA A 349 5.21 2.32 14.56
C ALA A 349 4.21 1.36 15.21
N ALA A 350 2.92 1.58 14.94
CA ALA A 350 1.83 0.85 15.56
C ALA A 350 0.89 0.25 14.52
N ASP A 351 0.23 -0.84 14.92
CA ASP A 351 -0.78 -1.51 14.12
C ASP A 351 -2.11 -0.73 14.06
N GLN A 352 -3.12 -1.28 13.41
CA GLN A 352 -4.42 -0.67 13.22
C GLN A 352 -5.21 -0.50 14.52
N TYR A 353 -4.68 -1.07 15.61
CA TYR A 353 -5.15 -1.00 16.98
C TYR A 353 -4.24 -0.10 17.84
N GLY A 354 -3.25 0.59 17.26
CA GLY A 354 -2.33 1.43 18.03
C GLY A 354 -1.39 0.64 18.95
N VAL A 355 -1.31 -0.68 18.80
CA VAL A 355 -0.32 -1.50 19.50
C VAL A 355 0.98 -1.47 18.72
N ARG A 356 2.12 -1.24 19.41
CA ARG A 356 3.42 -1.16 18.74
C ARG A 356 3.70 -2.42 17.92
N ALA A 357 4.29 -2.24 16.74
CA ALA A 357 4.70 -3.29 15.83
C ALA A 357 5.99 -3.97 16.32
N HIS A 358 5.86 -4.63 17.47
CA HIS A 358 6.93 -5.34 18.17
C HIS A 358 6.29 -6.58 18.83
N PRO A 359 6.89 -7.78 18.73
CA PRO A 359 6.23 -9.02 19.17
C PRO A 359 5.74 -9.02 20.63
N GLN A 360 6.56 -8.52 21.57
CA GLN A 360 6.14 -8.31 22.96
C GLN A 360 4.81 -7.55 23.07
N PHE A 361 4.74 -6.37 22.46
CA PHE A 361 3.58 -5.49 22.57
C PHE A 361 2.36 -6.08 21.87
N GLN A 362 2.55 -6.82 20.78
CA GLN A 362 1.45 -7.57 20.13
C GLN A 362 0.84 -8.60 21.08
N GLY A 363 1.66 -9.32 21.86
CA GLY A 363 1.18 -10.27 22.86
C GLY A 363 0.48 -9.60 24.04
N GLU A 364 0.99 -8.47 24.52
CA GLU A 364 0.42 -7.69 25.62
C GLU A 364 -0.86 -6.93 25.21
N GLY A 365 -1.00 -6.57 23.94
CA GLY A 365 -2.11 -5.78 23.39
C GLY A 365 -3.47 -6.48 23.42
N GLY A 366 -3.50 -7.81 23.61
CA GLY A 366 -4.71 -8.58 23.87
C GLY A 366 -5.69 -8.70 22.69
N HIS A 367 -5.32 -8.26 21.49
CA HIS A 367 -6.17 -8.29 20.29
C HIS A 367 -5.98 -9.53 19.42
N LEU A 368 -4.91 -10.30 19.62
CA LEU A 368 -4.68 -11.55 18.89
C LEU A 368 -5.39 -12.73 19.58
N ALA A 369 -6.46 -13.22 18.97
CA ALA A 369 -7.21 -14.37 19.44
C ALA A 369 -6.49 -15.68 19.08
N VAL A 370 -6.34 -16.55 20.09
CA VAL A 370 -5.76 -17.88 19.94
C VAL A 370 -6.72 -18.79 19.15
N ASN A 371 -6.15 -19.63 18.27
CA ASN A 371 -6.84 -20.53 17.35
C ASN A 371 -7.78 -19.83 16.36
N GLN A 372 -7.45 -18.59 15.99
CA GLN A 372 -8.16 -17.81 14.98
C GLN A 372 -7.17 -17.02 14.13
N TRP A 373 -7.55 -16.73 12.89
CA TRP A 373 -6.79 -15.83 12.04
C TRP A 373 -7.04 -14.38 12.47
N ASN A 374 -5.96 -13.64 12.71
CA ASN A 374 -5.98 -12.25 13.14
C ASN A 374 -5.28 -11.40 12.09
N LEU A 375 -5.98 -10.39 11.56
CA LEU A 375 -5.37 -9.42 10.66
C LEU A 375 -4.53 -8.44 11.49
N VAL A 376 -3.28 -8.22 11.08
CA VAL A 376 -2.42 -7.16 11.61
C VAL A 376 -2.04 -6.25 10.45
N ARG A 377 -2.24 -4.95 10.63
CA ARG A 377 -1.95 -3.91 9.66
C ARG A 377 -1.18 -2.79 10.36
N VAL A 378 0.04 -2.48 9.95
CA VAL A 378 0.92 -1.48 10.56
C VAL A 378 1.10 -0.28 9.64
N ASN A 379 0.90 0.92 10.19
CA ASN A 379 1.16 2.16 9.46
C ASN A 379 2.66 2.42 9.43
N LEU A 380 3.25 2.41 8.23
CA LEU A 380 4.67 2.69 8.03
C LEU A 380 4.93 4.10 7.50
N GLY A 381 3.89 4.93 7.36
CA GLY A 381 3.99 6.28 6.80
C GLY A 381 4.96 7.19 7.54
N GLY A 382 5.09 7.03 8.86
CA GLY A 382 6.09 7.75 9.67
C GLY A 382 7.54 7.35 9.39
N LEU A 383 7.76 6.31 8.60
CA LEU A 383 9.07 5.76 8.22
C LEU A 383 9.40 6.02 6.74
N ALA A 384 8.65 6.94 6.10
CA ALA A 384 8.88 7.34 4.72
C ALA A 384 10.36 7.72 4.47
N GLY A 385 10.89 7.29 3.32
CA GLY A 385 12.28 7.52 2.94
C GLY A 385 13.26 6.46 3.43
N ARG A 386 12.84 5.52 4.30
CA ARG A 386 13.61 4.31 4.61
C ARG A 386 13.37 3.23 3.56
N THR A 387 14.33 2.32 3.42
CA THR A 387 14.19 1.13 2.56
C THR A 387 14.21 -0.13 3.41
N VAL A 388 13.20 -0.99 3.26
CA VAL A 388 13.18 -2.33 3.86
C VAL A 388 14.15 -3.22 3.10
N THR A 389 15.14 -3.77 3.80
CA THR A 389 16.15 -4.68 3.25
C THR A 389 15.91 -6.15 3.63
N ARG A 390 15.13 -6.39 4.68
CA ARG A 390 14.81 -7.75 5.14
C ARG A 390 13.48 -7.80 5.89
N VAL A 391 12.72 -8.87 5.69
CA VAL A 391 11.54 -9.23 6.49
C VAL A 391 11.89 -10.38 7.42
N ASP A 392 11.67 -10.18 8.71
CA ASP A 392 11.88 -11.16 9.78
C ASP A 392 10.52 -11.48 10.45
N LEU A 393 10.40 -12.67 11.05
CA LEU A 393 9.32 -13.03 11.96
C LEU A 393 9.90 -13.18 13.37
N GLY A 394 9.42 -12.36 14.31
CA GLY A 394 9.95 -12.29 15.65
C GLY A 394 9.02 -12.92 16.69
N PHE A 395 9.59 -13.66 17.63
CA PHE A 395 9.04 -13.91 18.96
C PHE A 395 9.81 -13.04 19.96
N ASP A 396 9.12 -12.37 20.87
CA ASP A 396 9.75 -11.58 21.93
C ASP A 396 8.84 -11.48 23.15
N ARG A 397 9.33 -11.89 24.31
CA ARG A 397 8.55 -11.89 25.54
C ARG A 397 9.43 -11.56 26.76
N PRO A 398 9.02 -10.59 27.60
CA PRO A 398 9.77 -10.21 28.79
C PRO A 398 9.63 -11.22 29.93
N THR A 399 8.49 -11.88 30.12
CA THR A 399 8.36 -12.88 31.20
C THR A 399 7.44 -14.00 30.76
N GLY A 400 7.90 -15.25 30.83
CA GLY A 400 7.12 -16.41 30.42
C GLY A 400 7.95 -17.68 30.35
N THR A 401 7.28 -18.80 30.08
CA THR A 401 7.92 -20.04 29.64
C THR A 401 6.91 -20.82 28.79
N GLY A 402 7.39 -21.79 28.02
CA GLY A 402 6.56 -22.77 27.33
C GLY A 402 6.52 -22.57 25.81
N THR A 403 5.83 -23.49 25.14
CA THR A 403 5.83 -23.55 23.68
C THR A 403 4.97 -22.47 23.04
N PHE A 404 5.38 -22.05 21.86
CA PHE A 404 4.58 -21.22 20.96
C PHE A 404 4.59 -21.84 19.56
N ARG A 405 3.45 -21.79 18.89
CA ARG A 405 3.28 -22.22 17.51
C ARG A 405 2.16 -21.42 16.86
N GLY A 406 2.26 -21.25 15.55
CA GLY A 406 1.20 -20.66 14.76
C GLY A 406 1.58 -20.52 13.29
N TYR A 407 0.77 -19.78 12.57
CA TYR A 407 0.96 -19.56 11.13
C TYR A 407 0.89 -18.07 10.80
N LEU A 408 1.66 -17.65 9.81
CA LEU A 408 1.62 -16.35 9.17
C LEU A 408 1.21 -16.56 7.72
N ASP A 409 0.30 -15.72 7.23
CA ASP A 409 -0.19 -15.80 5.86
C ASP A 409 -0.55 -14.42 5.29
N ASP A 410 -0.71 -14.34 3.96
CA ASP A 410 -1.10 -13.15 3.20
C ASP A 410 -0.26 -11.90 3.55
N LEU A 411 1.05 -12.10 3.74
CA LEU A 411 1.98 -11.04 4.07
C LEU A 411 2.08 -10.06 2.89
N THR A 412 1.89 -8.79 3.19
CA THR A 412 1.89 -7.71 2.22
C THR A 412 2.59 -6.48 2.78
N LEU A 413 3.60 -5.95 2.10
CA LEU A 413 3.96 -4.54 2.19
C LEU A 413 3.28 -3.85 1.04
N SER A 414 2.39 -2.91 1.31
CA SER A 414 1.67 -2.16 0.30
C SER A 414 1.84 -0.68 0.51
N ASP A 415 1.27 0.06 -0.41
CA ASP A 415 1.13 1.47 -0.24
C ASP A 415 -0.29 1.83 -0.59
N GLU A 416 -1.02 2.11 0.48
CA GLU A 416 -2.45 2.06 0.56
C GLU A 416 -2.92 3.42 1.05
N GLY A 417 -2.54 4.47 0.33
CA GLY A 417 -2.81 5.80 0.84
C GLY A 417 -4.28 6.15 0.70
N GLY A 418 -4.90 6.21 1.88
CA GLY A 418 -6.33 6.46 2.07
C GLY A 418 -7.14 5.21 2.44
N THR A 419 -6.55 4.01 2.36
CA THR A 419 -7.21 2.72 2.63
C THR A 419 -6.61 1.96 3.83
N PHE A 420 -5.45 2.37 4.34
CA PHE A 420 -5.16 2.18 5.76
C PHE A 420 -6.21 2.97 6.54
N PRO A 421 -6.80 2.43 7.62
CA PRO A 421 -7.56 3.29 8.50
C PRO A 421 -6.65 4.44 8.93
N GLY A 422 -6.90 5.64 8.38
CA GLY A 422 -5.98 6.76 8.39
C GLY A 422 -5.44 7.11 9.77
N SER A 423 -4.43 8.00 9.82
CA SER A 423 -3.96 8.58 11.07
C SER A 423 -5.14 8.95 11.96
N ASP A 424 -5.14 8.50 13.21
CA ASP A 424 -6.21 8.82 14.14
C ASP A 424 -6.36 10.34 14.24
N LEU A 425 -7.41 10.86 13.63
CA LEU A 425 -7.72 12.28 13.56
C LEU A 425 -8.05 12.83 14.95
N ALA A 426 -8.44 11.96 15.88
CA ALA A 426 -8.75 12.29 17.26
C ALA A 426 -7.49 12.37 18.15
N LEU A 427 -6.37 11.75 17.75
CA LEU A 427 -5.16 11.68 18.57
C LEU A 427 -4.66 13.08 18.97
N GLY A 428 -4.53 13.29 20.28
CA GLY A 428 -4.08 14.55 20.90
C GLY A 428 -5.04 15.72 20.71
N ARG A 429 -6.26 15.50 20.19
CA ARG A 429 -7.22 16.59 19.94
C ARG A 429 -7.94 17.04 21.21
N PRO A 430 -8.47 18.28 21.23
CA PRO A 430 -9.34 18.73 22.29
C PRO A 430 -10.56 17.81 22.43
N ALA A 431 -10.69 17.20 23.61
CA ALA A 431 -11.81 16.34 23.97
C ALA A 431 -12.57 16.94 25.16
N THR A 432 -13.90 16.94 25.06
CA THR A 432 -14.84 17.36 26.11
C THR A 432 -15.86 16.25 26.34
N GLY A 433 -16.61 16.31 27.43
CA GLY A 433 -17.58 15.27 27.71
C GLY A 433 -18.20 15.38 29.08
N SER A 434 -18.88 14.31 29.48
CA SER A 434 -19.48 14.18 30.80
C SER A 434 -18.43 14.21 31.91
N ALA A 435 -18.86 14.58 33.12
CA ALA A 435 -18.01 14.69 34.29
C ALA A 435 -17.23 13.39 34.55
N ALA A 436 -15.92 13.52 34.69
CA ALA A 436 -15.04 12.39 34.89
C ALA A 436 -15.18 11.79 36.30
N CYS A 437 -14.95 10.48 36.44
CA CYS A 437 -14.92 9.80 37.75
C CYS A 437 -13.87 10.44 38.68
N VAL A 438 -12.70 10.76 38.13
CA VAL A 438 -11.62 11.55 38.76
C VAL A 438 -10.92 12.41 37.71
N ALA A 439 -10.20 13.45 38.15
CA ALA A 439 -9.50 14.37 37.23
C ALA A 439 -8.48 13.68 36.31
N ALA A 440 -7.84 12.60 36.78
CA ALA A 440 -6.89 11.82 36.00
C ALA A 440 -7.54 10.97 34.89
N GLU A 441 -8.87 10.85 34.89
CA GLU A 441 -9.67 10.04 33.95
C GLU A 441 -10.59 10.93 33.08
N ALA A 442 -10.11 12.15 32.78
CA ALA A 442 -10.82 13.13 31.97
C ALA A 442 -10.98 12.70 30.50
N PRO A 443 -11.91 13.30 29.73
CA PRO A 443 -12.11 13.03 28.29
C PRO A 443 -10.84 12.95 27.44
N ALA A 444 -9.84 13.80 27.75
CA ALA A 444 -8.54 13.82 27.05
C ALA A 444 -7.80 12.47 27.10
N LYS A 445 -8.09 11.61 28.09
CA LYS A 445 -7.50 10.28 28.22
C LYS A 445 -7.98 9.28 27.18
N ALA A 446 -9.15 9.50 26.59
CA ALA A 446 -9.64 8.64 25.51
C ALA A 446 -9.05 9.02 24.13
N VAL A 447 -8.17 10.03 24.06
CA VAL A 447 -7.57 10.50 22.81
C VAL A 447 -6.07 10.75 22.93
N ASP A 448 -5.41 10.29 24.00
CA ASP A 448 -3.97 10.49 24.22
C ASP A 448 -3.09 9.38 23.62
N GLY A 449 -3.70 8.37 23.01
CA GLY A 449 -3.01 7.21 22.43
C GLY A 449 -2.46 6.23 23.47
N VAL A 450 -2.79 6.40 24.76
CA VAL A 450 -2.30 5.54 25.84
C VAL A 450 -3.43 4.62 26.30
N VAL A 451 -3.25 3.32 26.10
CA VAL A 451 -4.24 2.30 26.49
C VAL A 451 -3.82 1.51 27.73
N SER A 452 -2.67 1.83 28.31
CA SER A 452 -2.10 1.16 29.48
C SER A 452 -2.06 2.10 30.69
N GLY A 453 -1.73 1.56 31.87
CA GLY A 453 -1.53 2.37 33.09
C GLY A 453 -2.78 3.10 33.56
N ASN A 454 -3.99 2.57 33.26
CA ASN A 454 -5.27 3.15 33.62
C ASN A 454 -5.55 4.53 32.99
N SER A 455 -4.92 4.85 31.85
CA SER A 455 -5.23 6.05 31.06
C SER A 455 -6.54 5.86 30.31
N LYS A 456 -7.66 6.27 30.92
CA LYS A 456 -9.00 6.12 30.35
C LYS A 456 -9.88 7.30 30.65
N TRP A 457 -10.87 7.56 29.81
CA TRP A 457 -12.02 8.36 30.21
C TRP A 457 -12.99 7.49 31.01
N CYS A 458 -13.33 7.93 32.22
CA CYS A 458 -14.31 7.30 33.09
C CYS A 458 -15.43 8.27 33.41
N SER A 459 -16.68 7.82 33.39
CA SER A 459 -17.82 8.65 33.81
C SER A 459 -18.91 7.81 34.47
N GLY A 460 -19.41 8.28 35.62
CA GLY A 460 -20.60 7.74 36.29
C GLY A 460 -21.91 8.39 35.85
N VAL A 461 -21.87 9.31 34.88
CA VAL A 461 -23.06 10.01 34.38
C VAL A 461 -23.90 9.08 33.49
N ALA A 462 -25.19 8.96 33.77
CA ALA A 462 -26.10 8.21 32.91
C ALA A 462 -26.18 8.86 31.52
N GLY A 463 -26.01 8.07 30.46
CA GLY A 463 -25.97 8.61 29.10
C GLY A 463 -24.67 9.36 28.77
N ALA A 464 -23.55 8.99 29.40
CA ALA A 464 -22.28 9.72 29.28
C ALA A 464 -21.88 9.95 27.82
N THR A 465 -21.38 11.15 27.56
CA THR A 465 -20.89 11.57 26.24
C THR A 465 -19.43 11.98 26.27
N LEU A 466 -18.72 11.63 25.19
CA LEU A 466 -17.34 12.04 24.91
C LEU A 466 -17.33 12.65 23.51
N GLN A 467 -16.89 13.89 23.38
CA GLN A 467 -16.81 14.64 22.13
C GLN A 467 -15.36 15.03 21.84
N VAL A 468 -14.97 14.97 20.57
CA VAL A 468 -13.64 15.36 20.09
C VAL A 468 -13.78 16.36 18.94
N ASP A 469 -13.03 17.47 18.96
CA ASP A 469 -12.87 18.38 17.81
C ASP A 469 -11.66 17.97 16.97
N LEU A 470 -11.90 17.45 15.77
CA LEU A 470 -10.87 17.03 14.81
C LEU A 470 -10.07 18.23 14.24
N GLY A 471 -10.47 19.47 14.57
CA GLY A 471 -9.80 20.73 14.22
C GLY A 471 -10.23 21.30 12.87
N ALA A 472 -10.71 20.47 11.96
CA ALA A 472 -11.29 20.87 10.68
C ALA A 472 -12.35 19.85 10.25
N VAL A 473 -13.16 20.20 9.25
CA VAL A 473 -14.04 19.24 8.61
C VAL A 473 -13.17 18.23 7.84
N ARG A 474 -13.28 16.95 8.20
CA ARG A 474 -12.50 15.83 7.64
C ARG A 474 -13.43 14.75 7.09
N THR A 475 -12.90 13.93 6.20
CA THR A 475 -13.57 12.68 5.83
C THR A 475 -13.17 11.59 6.82
N VAL A 476 -14.14 11.10 7.59
CA VAL A 476 -13.97 9.99 8.53
C VAL A 476 -14.37 8.69 7.86
N ARG A 477 -13.48 7.70 7.93
CA ARG A 477 -13.62 6.38 7.28
C ARG A 477 -13.76 5.22 8.26
N ARG A 478 -13.36 5.40 9.53
CA ARG A 478 -13.48 4.37 10.56
C ARG A 478 -13.50 4.99 11.95
N PHE A 479 -14.25 4.38 12.86
CA PHE A 479 -14.08 4.59 14.29
C PHE A 479 -13.49 3.33 14.95
N VAL A 480 -12.60 3.52 15.94
CA VAL A 480 -12.19 2.45 16.87
C VAL A 480 -12.53 2.90 18.28
N VAL A 481 -13.13 2.01 19.06
CA VAL A 481 -13.36 2.26 20.49
C VAL A 481 -12.68 1.16 21.28
N ARG A 482 -11.78 1.56 22.18
CA ARG A 482 -11.15 0.66 23.15
C ARG A 482 -11.90 0.75 24.47
N HIS A 483 -12.51 -0.35 24.84
CA HIS A 483 -13.31 -0.52 26.05
C HIS A 483 -12.41 -0.93 27.22
N ALA A 484 -13.01 -1.14 28.39
CA ALA A 484 -12.29 -1.42 29.63
C ALA A 484 -11.22 -2.53 29.48
N SER A 485 -11.57 -3.65 28.85
CA SER A 485 -10.64 -4.79 28.73
C SER A 485 -9.49 -4.58 27.75
N ALA A 486 -9.61 -3.65 26.80
CA ALA A 486 -8.47 -3.27 25.97
C ALA A 486 -7.40 -2.49 26.75
N GLY A 487 -7.74 -1.98 27.94
CA GLY A 487 -6.78 -1.40 28.87
C GLY A 487 -6.40 -2.29 30.05
N GLY A 488 -6.69 -3.60 29.96
CA GLY A 488 -6.33 -4.58 30.97
C GLY A 488 -7.36 -4.79 32.09
N GLU A 489 -8.55 -4.17 32.00
CA GLU A 489 -9.64 -4.46 32.94
C GLU A 489 -10.43 -5.72 32.54
N ILE A 490 -11.36 -6.17 33.38
CA ILE A 490 -12.15 -7.39 33.09
C ILE A 490 -13.18 -7.15 31.97
N LEU A 491 -13.44 -8.18 31.16
CA LEU A 491 -14.39 -8.15 30.03
C LEU A 491 -15.80 -7.66 30.41
N ALA A 492 -16.23 -7.95 31.65
CA ALA A 492 -17.54 -7.55 32.17
C ALA A 492 -17.75 -6.03 32.21
N LEU A 493 -16.67 -5.25 32.19
CA LEU A 493 -16.69 -3.78 32.21
C LEU A 493 -16.68 -3.14 30.81
N ASN A 494 -16.70 -3.94 29.74
CA ASN A 494 -16.77 -3.40 28.38
C ASN A 494 -18.12 -2.70 28.13
N THR A 495 -18.07 -1.55 27.45
CA THR A 495 -19.29 -0.78 27.12
C THR A 495 -20.19 -1.60 26.21
N LYS A 496 -21.41 -1.88 26.67
CA LYS A 496 -22.35 -2.80 26.00
C LYS A 496 -23.13 -2.15 24.87
N ALA A 497 -23.61 -0.92 25.07
CA ALA A 497 -24.40 -0.23 24.06
C ALA A 497 -24.01 1.24 23.97
N TYR A 498 -23.87 1.76 22.75
CA TYR A 498 -23.47 3.14 22.49
C TYR A 498 -23.81 3.53 21.04
N ARG A 499 -23.74 4.84 20.79
CA ARG A 499 -23.80 5.44 19.46
C ARG A 499 -22.56 6.28 19.21
N ILE A 500 -22.16 6.39 17.95
CA ILE A 500 -21.17 7.38 17.51
C ILE A 500 -21.86 8.33 16.55
N GLU A 501 -21.72 9.62 16.81
CA GLU A 501 -22.35 10.70 16.08
C GLU A 501 -21.30 11.62 15.47
N GLY A 502 -21.60 12.20 14.31
CA GLY A 502 -20.76 13.17 13.62
C GLY A 502 -21.48 14.50 13.43
N SER A 503 -20.70 15.58 13.40
CA SER A 503 -21.20 16.94 13.16
C SER A 503 -20.13 17.80 12.47
N THR A 504 -20.54 18.71 11.58
CA THR A 504 -19.66 19.71 10.95
C THR A 504 -19.66 21.04 11.69
N ASP A 505 -20.68 21.33 12.49
CA ASP A 505 -20.90 22.61 13.18
C ASP A 505 -20.81 22.51 14.72
N GLY A 506 -20.85 21.30 15.28
CA GLY A 506 -20.83 21.02 16.72
C GLY A 506 -22.20 21.11 17.38
N THR A 507 -23.25 21.44 16.63
CA THR A 507 -24.62 21.66 17.13
C THR A 507 -25.63 20.68 16.52
N THR A 508 -25.51 20.37 15.24
CA THR A 508 -26.37 19.42 14.53
C THR A 508 -25.65 18.09 14.41
N TRP A 509 -26.25 17.03 14.96
CA TRP A 509 -25.62 15.72 15.08
C TRP A 509 -26.34 14.67 14.25
N THR A 510 -25.56 13.85 13.55
CA THR A 510 -26.05 12.68 12.80
C THR A 510 -25.47 11.42 13.41
N THR A 511 -26.31 10.44 13.71
CA THR A 511 -25.86 9.11 14.15
C THR A 511 -25.19 8.37 13.01
N LEU A 512 -23.91 8.03 13.17
CA LEU A 512 -23.11 7.29 12.19
C LEU A 512 -23.01 5.81 12.53
N VAL A 513 -22.99 5.47 13.83
CA VAL A 513 -22.86 4.10 14.33
C VAL A 513 -23.87 3.88 15.46
N THR A 514 -24.49 2.71 15.49
CA THR A 514 -25.30 2.23 16.63
C THR A 514 -24.89 0.83 17.01
N VAL A 515 -24.58 0.63 18.30
CA VAL A 515 -24.20 -0.66 18.87
C VAL A 515 -25.08 -0.95 20.09
N THR A 516 -25.66 -2.14 20.14
CA THR A 516 -26.66 -2.50 21.17
C THR A 516 -26.22 -3.61 22.12
N ALA A 517 -25.24 -4.43 21.73
CA ALA A 517 -24.79 -5.59 22.50
C ALA A 517 -23.31 -5.94 22.24
N ASN A 518 -22.43 -4.96 22.34
CA ASN A 518 -20.99 -5.19 22.31
C ASN A 518 -20.56 -6.06 23.50
N ALA A 519 -19.68 -7.03 23.27
CA ALA A 519 -18.97 -7.76 24.32
C ALA A 519 -17.43 -7.58 24.21
N ASP A 520 -16.95 -7.02 23.09
CA ASP A 520 -15.53 -6.99 22.75
C ASP A 520 -14.80 -5.84 23.45
N GLY A 521 -13.51 -6.06 23.73
CA GLY A 521 -12.61 -5.06 24.30
C GLY A 521 -12.24 -3.96 23.33
N VAL A 522 -12.27 -4.24 22.02
CA VAL A 522 -12.06 -3.27 20.96
C VAL A 522 -13.15 -3.44 19.92
N THR A 523 -13.79 -2.36 19.52
CA THR A 523 -14.76 -2.35 18.43
C THR A 523 -14.31 -1.45 17.32
N THR A 524 -14.57 -1.86 16.08
CA THR A 524 -14.19 -1.12 14.87
C THR A 524 -15.42 -0.94 13.98
N HIS A 525 -15.62 0.28 13.49
CA HIS A 525 -16.80 0.65 12.71
C HIS A 525 -16.40 1.38 11.43
N PRO A 526 -16.47 0.73 10.25
CA PRO A 526 -16.25 1.43 8.99
C PRO A 526 -17.40 2.42 8.75
N VAL A 527 -17.06 3.61 8.28
CA VAL A 527 -18.02 4.67 7.93
C VAL A 527 -17.55 5.39 6.67
N ASN A 528 -18.40 6.21 6.09
CA ASN A 528 -17.99 7.19 5.09
C ASN A 528 -18.76 8.49 5.36
N ALA A 529 -18.19 9.31 6.23
CA ALA A 529 -18.87 10.49 6.76
C ALA A 529 -17.95 11.71 6.72
N THR A 530 -18.55 12.89 6.69
CA THR A 530 -17.83 14.16 6.81
C THR A 530 -18.15 14.77 8.16
N ALA A 531 -17.14 15.03 8.98
CA ALA A 531 -17.32 15.57 10.32
C ALA A 531 -16.12 16.43 10.74
N ARG A 532 -16.38 17.45 11.56
CA ARG A 532 -15.37 18.14 12.36
C ARG A 532 -15.42 17.67 13.81
N TYR A 533 -16.60 17.42 14.33
CA TYR A 533 -16.81 16.94 15.68
C TYR A 533 -17.34 15.51 15.64
N VAL A 534 -16.79 14.67 16.50
CA VAL A 534 -17.24 13.28 16.70
C VAL A 534 -17.65 13.11 18.15
N ARG A 535 -18.74 12.39 18.39
CA ARG A 535 -19.28 12.18 19.75
C ARG A 535 -19.67 10.72 19.97
N LEU A 536 -19.07 10.11 20.99
CA LEU A 536 -19.51 8.84 21.55
C LEU A 536 -20.61 9.12 22.59
N VAL A 537 -21.74 8.44 22.46
CA VAL A 537 -22.89 8.50 23.36
C VAL A 537 -23.13 7.13 23.95
N VAL A 538 -22.83 6.94 25.24
CA VAL A 538 -22.98 5.65 25.91
C VAL A 538 -24.43 5.45 26.32
N VAL A 539 -24.98 4.29 25.98
CA VAL A 539 -26.36 3.88 26.31
C VAL A 539 -26.34 2.89 27.48
N THR A 540 -25.50 1.86 27.40
CA THR A 540 -25.33 0.85 28.45
C THR A 540 -23.83 0.67 28.72
N PRO A 541 -23.33 1.09 29.90
CA PRO A 541 -21.90 1.28 30.14
C PRO A 541 -21.11 0.00 30.45
N SER A 542 -21.78 -1.10 30.83
CA SER A 542 -21.11 -2.36 31.12
C SER A 542 -21.98 -3.57 30.76
N GLN A 543 -21.42 -4.79 30.87
CA GLN A 543 -22.16 -6.04 30.72
C GLN A 543 -23.00 -6.40 31.96
N THR A 544 -22.82 -5.66 33.04
CA THR A 544 -23.33 -5.99 34.38
C THR A 544 -24.26 -4.87 34.88
N THR A 545 -24.52 -4.87 36.19
CA THR A 545 -25.21 -3.76 36.85
C THR A 545 -24.29 -2.56 37.15
N ASP A 546 -22.99 -2.64 36.85
CA ASP A 546 -22.07 -1.50 36.92
C ASP A 546 -22.50 -0.42 35.92
N THR A 547 -22.69 0.80 36.42
CA THR A 547 -23.21 1.94 35.66
C THR A 547 -22.11 2.90 35.17
N VAL A 548 -20.84 2.50 35.28
CA VAL A 548 -19.69 3.38 35.00
C VAL A 548 -19.16 3.13 33.61
N THR A 549 -19.11 4.19 32.80
CA THR A 549 -18.48 4.17 31.47
C THR A 549 -16.97 4.14 31.61
N ARG A 550 -16.29 3.27 30.85
CA ARG A 550 -14.83 3.20 30.78
C ARG A 550 -14.39 3.05 29.32
N VAL A 551 -13.73 4.07 28.80
CA VAL A 551 -13.24 4.13 27.41
C VAL A 551 -11.77 4.51 27.43
N TYR A 552 -10.91 3.60 26.98
CA TYR A 552 -9.47 3.81 26.87
C TYR A 552 -9.09 4.57 25.61
N SER A 553 -9.88 4.45 24.54
CA SER A 553 -9.61 5.18 23.30
C SER A 553 -10.89 5.35 22.48
N LEU A 554 -11.04 6.52 21.87
CA LEU A 554 -11.95 6.82 20.78
C LEU A 554 -11.13 7.38 19.61
N GLU A 555 -10.91 6.54 18.61
CA GLU A 555 -10.13 6.87 17.42
C GLU A 555 -11.07 7.18 16.26
N ALA A 556 -10.74 8.19 15.46
CA ALA A 556 -11.44 8.53 14.22
C ALA A 556 -10.44 8.53 13.07
N ALA A 557 -10.41 7.46 12.29
CA ALA A 557 -9.49 7.30 11.17
C ALA A 557 -10.08 7.92 9.88
N GLY A 558 -9.28 8.68 9.14
CA GLY A 558 -9.73 9.41 7.95
C GLY A 558 -8.63 10.18 7.21
N ALA A 559 -9.01 10.91 6.15
CA ALA A 559 -8.14 11.77 5.35
C ALA A 559 -8.48 13.26 5.52
#